data_AF-A0A2N2ZC51-F1
#
_entry.id   AF-A0A2N2ZC51-F1
#
_cell.length_a   1.000
_cell.length_b   1.000
_cell.length_c   1.000
_cell.angle_alpha   90.00
_cell.angle_beta   90.00
_cell.angle_gamma   90.00
#
_symmetry.space_group_name_H-M   'P 1'
#
loop_
_entity.id
_entity.type
_entity.pdbx_description
1 polymer ?
#
loop_
_entity_poly.entity_id
_entity_poly.type
_entity_poly.pdbx_seq_one_letter_code
_entity_poly.pdbx_strand_id
1 'polypeptide(L)'
;MKSYRFYILIFLTALTGVLLLESTKKKAINWFPSYASHDKIPYGSYVFHEILKRKTADGKLIENRIPPFELLMDSTLSGTFFFVNDQVYFGEDESEKLLDFVSR
;
A
#
# COMPACT_ATOMS: atom_id res chain seq x y z
N MET A 1 7.07 22.72 -54.09
CA MET A 1 7.51 21.72 -53.07
C MET A 1 8.16 22.31 -51.80
N LYS A 2 8.14 23.63 -51.52
CA LYS A 2 8.73 24.19 -50.27
C LYS A 2 7.71 24.45 -49.15
N SER A 3 6.45 24.72 -49.51
CA SER A 3 5.40 25.07 -48.55
C SER A 3 4.96 23.91 -47.65
N TYR A 4 4.83 22.68 -48.18
CA TYR A 4 4.44 21.52 -47.37
C TYR A 4 5.48 21.16 -46.28
N ARG A 5 6.78 21.38 -46.54
CA ARG A 5 7.85 21.14 -45.56
C ARG A 5 7.73 22.07 -44.35
N PHE A 6 7.29 23.30 -44.59
CA PHE A 6 7.05 24.30 -43.54
C PHE A 6 5.83 23.91 -42.68
N TYR A 7 4.73 23.46 -43.30
CA TYR A 7 3.58 22.96 -42.56
C TYR A 7 3.90 21.69 -41.75
N ILE A 8 4.71 20.78 -42.29
CA ILE A 8 5.19 19.59 -41.55
C ILE A 8 6.03 20.01 -40.35
N LEU A 9 6.92 21.00 -40.51
CA LEU A 9 7.74 21.51 -39.42
C LEU A 9 6.86 22.08 -38.31
N ILE A 10 5.89 22.95 -38.65
CA ILE A 10 4.94 23.52 -37.70
C ILE A 10 4.16 22.42 -36.96
N PHE A 11 3.66 21.43 -37.69
CA PHE A 11 2.92 20.31 -37.11
C PHE A 11 3.78 19.52 -36.13
N LEU A 12 5.02 19.18 -36.50
CA LEU A 12 5.94 18.46 -35.63
C LEU A 12 6.31 19.27 -34.38
N THR A 13 6.52 20.58 -34.52
CA THR A 13 6.77 21.47 -33.38
C THR A 13 5.56 21.54 -32.45
N ALA A 14 4.35 21.70 -32.99
CA ALA A 14 3.13 21.72 -32.20
C ALA A 14 2.90 20.39 -31.48
N LEU A 15 3.08 19.26 -32.18
CA LEU A 15 2.94 17.92 -31.61
C LEU A 15 3.93 17.69 -30.45
N THR A 16 5.20 18.07 -30.65
CA THR A 16 6.23 17.97 -29.61
C THR A 16 5.88 18.84 -28.41
N GLY A 17 5.38 20.06 -28.65
CA GLY A 17 4.92 20.96 -27.60
C GLY A 17 3.80 20.37 -26.75
N VAL A 18 2.79 19.76 -27.38
CA VAL A 18 1.69 19.09 -26.67
C VAL A 18 2.19 17.92 -25.84
N LEU A 19 3.07 17.07 -26.39
CA LEU A 19 3.63 15.92 -25.67
C LEU A 19 4.45 16.35 -24.45
N LEU A 20 5.23 17.43 -24.56
CA LEU A 20 5.97 17.99 -23.44
C LEU A 20 5.02 18.51 -22.35
N LEU A 21 3.98 19.25 -22.73
CA LEU A 21 2.97 19.74 -21.79
C LEU A 21 2.28 18.58 -21.07
N GLU A 22 1.87 17.53 -21.79
CA GLU A 22 1.27 16.33 -21.18
C GLU A 22 2.23 15.63 -20.23
N SER A 23 3.50 15.51 -20.59
CA SER A 23 4.53 14.87 -19.76
C SER A 23 4.81 15.63 -18.45
N THR A 24 4.56 16.94 -18.42
CA THR A 24 4.71 17.73 -17.17
C THR A 24 3.49 17.63 -16.26
N LYS A 25 2.37 17.07 -16.72
CA LYS A 25 1.20 16.89 -15.86
C LYS A 25 1.55 15.91 -14.74
N LYS A 26 1.31 16.35 -13.50
CA LYS A 26 1.41 15.46 -12.34
C LYS A 26 0.41 14.34 -12.50
N LYS A 27 0.83 13.11 -12.17
CA LYS A 27 -0.08 11.97 -12.07
C LYS A 27 -1.23 12.33 -11.12
N ALA A 28 -2.43 11.90 -11.45
CA ALA A 28 -3.57 12.04 -10.55
C ALA A 28 -3.25 11.40 -9.20
N ILE A 29 -3.60 12.09 -8.12
CA ILE A 29 -3.43 11.56 -6.77
C ILE A 29 -4.39 10.39 -6.61
N ASN A 30 -3.87 9.23 -6.19
CA ASN A 30 -4.68 8.08 -5.86
C ASN A 30 -5.32 8.29 -4.48
N TRP A 31 -6.65 8.26 -4.41
CA TRP A 31 -7.44 8.39 -3.18
C TRP A 31 -8.13 7.08 -2.78
N PHE A 32 -7.79 5.95 -3.41
CA PHE A 32 -8.28 4.65 -2.96
C PHE A 32 -7.64 4.30 -1.61
N PRO A 33 -8.42 3.84 -0.62
CA PRO A 33 -7.87 3.38 0.65
C PRO A 33 -6.82 2.29 0.44
N SER A 34 -5.68 2.42 1.10
CA SER A 34 -4.66 1.38 1.14
C SER A 34 -4.14 1.17 2.55
N TYR A 35 -4.05 -0.10 2.93
CA TYR A 35 -3.60 -0.52 4.26
C TYR A 35 -2.17 -1.06 4.23
N ALA A 36 -1.49 -1.00 3.08
CA ALA A 36 -0.10 -1.41 2.96
C ALA A 36 0.84 -0.45 3.70
N SER A 37 1.74 -1.01 4.53
CA SER A 37 2.65 -0.24 5.40
C SER A 37 3.57 0.74 4.68
N HIS A 38 3.77 0.58 3.37
CA HIS A 38 4.66 1.42 2.55
C HIS A 38 3.92 2.48 1.72
N ASP A 39 2.59 2.48 1.71
CA ASP A 39 1.82 3.37 0.84
C ASP A 39 1.69 4.78 1.39
N LYS A 40 2.23 5.74 0.63
CA LYS A 40 2.31 7.17 0.96
C LYS A 40 1.21 8.02 0.33
N ILE A 41 0.20 7.38 -0.24
CA ILE A 41 -0.99 8.06 -0.75
C ILE A 41 -1.79 8.65 0.43
N PRO A 42 -2.70 9.62 0.21
CA PRO A 42 -3.43 10.27 1.31
C PRO A 42 -4.19 9.31 2.23
N TYR A 43 -4.78 8.25 1.68
CA TYR A 43 -5.44 7.18 2.44
C TYR A 43 -4.59 5.92 2.58
N GLY A 44 -3.26 6.08 2.55
CA GLY A 44 -2.29 5.03 2.85
C GLY A 44 -1.99 4.94 4.33
N SER A 45 -1.48 3.79 4.79
CA SER A 45 -1.18 3.54 6.20
C SER A 45 0.28 3.83 6.60
N TYR A 46 1.11 4.41 5.72
CA TYR A 46 2.53 4.65 5.99
C TYR A 46 2.80 5.45 7.27
N VAL A 47 2.10 6.57 7.45
CA VAL A 47 2.30 7.43 8.64
C VAL A 47 1.89 6.69 9.91
N PHE A 48 0.76 5.99 9.86
CA PHE A 48 0.29 5.17 10.97
C PHE A 48 1.30 4.09 11.34
N HIS A 49 1.83 3.37 10.34
CA HIS A 49 2.84 2.33 10.52
C HIS A 49 4.14 2.88 11.14
N GLU A 50 4.63 4.01 10.65
CA GLU A 50 5.81 4.69 11.21
C GLU A 50 5.62 5.12 12.67
N ILE A 51 4.43 5.65 13.01
CA ILE A 51 4.10 6.01 14.40
C ILE A 51 4.07 4.75 15.27
N LEU A 52 3.42 3.69 14.81
CA LEU A 52 3.33 2.42 15.52
C LEU A 52 4.73 1.86 15.80
N LYS A 53 5.61 1.84 14.80
CA LYS A 53 7.00 1.39 14.93
C LYS A 53 7.81 2.21 15.93
N ARG A 54 7.61 3.53 15.99
CA ARG A 54 8.30 4.43 16.93
C ARG A 54 7.75 4.36 18.36
N LYS A 55 6.46 4.03 18.52
CA LYS A 55 5.78 3.99 19.81
C LYS A 55 5.85 2.62 20.47
N THR A 56 5.97 1.56 19.68
CA THR A 56 6.26 0.22 20.18
C THR A 56 7.73 0.12 20.56
N ALA A 57 8.04 -0.55 21.67
CA ALA A 57 9.43 -0.73 22.10
C ALA A 57 10.25 -1.50 21.04
N ASP A 58 11.54 -1.17 20.94
CA ASP A 58 12.44 -1.80 19.95
C ASP A 58 12.36 -3.33 20.00
N GLY A 59 12.16 -3.92 18.83
CA GLY A 59 12.05 -5.38 18.65
C GLY A 59 10.69 -6.01 19.01
N LYS A 60 9.71 -5.25 19.52
CA LYS A 60 8.37 -5.79 19.84
C LYS A 60 7.36 -5.72 18.69
N LEU A 61 7.59 -4.86 17.69
CA LEU A 61 6.76 -4.85 16.49
C LEU A 61 7.32 -5.88 15.49
N ILE A 62 6.56 -6.96 15.28
CA ILE A 62 6.91 -8.00 14.31
C ILE A 62 5.96 -7.85 13.13
N GLU A 63 6.50 -7.40 11.99
CA GLU A 63 5.79 -7.43 10.72
C GLU A 63 5.86 -8.84 10.15
N ASN A 64 4.75 -9.57 10.22
CA ASN A 64 4.66 -10.91 9.66
C ASN A 64 3.80 -10.93 8.39
N ARG A 65 4.21 -11.73 7.41
CA ARG A 65 3.46 -12.01 6.17
C ARG A 65 2.89 -13.42 6.15
N ILE A 66 3.17 -14.22 7.17
CA ILE A 66 2.66 -15.57 7.34
C ILE A 66 1.20 -15.48 7.85
N PRO A 67 0.28 -16.30 7.32
CA PRO A 67 -1.09 -16.36 7.80
C PRO A 67 -1.17 -16.65 9.31
N PRO A 68 -2.10 -16.01 10.04
CA PRO A 68 -2.29 -16.25 11.47
C PRO A 68 -2.48 -17.73 11.81
N PHE A 69 -3.25 -18.46 11.00
CA PHE A 69 -3.43 -19.91 11.19
C PHE A 69 -2.11 -20.68 11.34
N GLU A 70 -1.15 -20.45 10.45
CA GLU A 70 0.16 -21.11 10.48
C GLU A 70 0.99 -20.67 11.70
N LEU A 71 0.95 -19.39 12.07
CA LEU A 71 1.67 -18.86 13.22
C LEU A 71 1.13 -19.40 14.55
N LEU A 72 -0.17 -19.58 14.64
CA LEU A 72 -0.87 -20.04 15.84
C LEU A 72 -0.75 -21.55 16.04
N MET A 73 -0.16 -22.29 15.08
CA MET A 73 0.27 -23.67 15.31
C MET A 73 1.36 -23.76 16.39
N ASP A 74 2.20 -22.71 16.52
CA ASP A 74 3.14 -22.61 17.62
C ASP A 74 2.43 -22.15 18.89
N SER A 75 2.24 -23.09 19.83
CA SER A 75 1.56 -22.80 21.09
C SER A 75 2.36 -21.92 22.04
N THR A 76 3.65 -21.68 21.77
CA THR A 76 4.53 -20.87 22.62
C THR A 76 4.45 -19.38 22.33
N LEU A 77 3.82 -18.99 21.22
CA LEU A 77 3.66 -17.61 20.84
C LEU A 77 2.73 -16.89 21.83
N SER A 78 3.15 -15.72 22.29
CA SER A 78 2.38 -14.84 23.17
C SER A 78 2.57 -13.39 22.70
N GLY A 79 1.48 -12.62 22.66
CA GLY A 79 1.51 -11.25 22.19
C GLY A 79 0.15 -10.75 21.74
N THR A 80 0.15 -9.63 21.01
CA THR A 80 -1.06 -9.04 20.45
C THR A 80 -0.99 -9.09 18.93
N PHE A 81 -1.93 -9.79 18.32
CA PHE A 81 -2.15 -9.69 16.88
C PHE A 81 -2.93 -8.43 16.56
N PHE A 82 -2.46 -7.66 15.58
CA PHE A 82 -3.07 -6.42 15.16
C PHE A 82 -3.24 -6.42 13.65
N PHE A 83 -4.49 -6.34 13.21
CA PHE A 83 -4.88 -6.38 11.81
C PHE A 83 -5.37 -5.00 11.36
N VAL A 84 -4.83 -4.50 10.25
CA VAL A 84 -5.20 -3.21 9.66
C VAL A 84 -5.68 -3.46 8.24
N ASN A 85 -6.99 -3.43 8.04
CA ASN A 85 -7.65 -3.60 6.75
C ASN A 85 -9.01 -2.87 6.76
N ASP A 86 -9.61 -2.68 5.59
CA ASP A 86 -10.98 -2.17 5.45
C ASP A 86 -11.98 -3.12 6.12
N GLN A 87 -11.83 -4.41 5.82
CA GLN A 87 -12.55 -5.50 6.46
C GLN A 87 -11.59 -6.65 6.73
N VAL A 88 -11.81 -7.34 7.85
CA VAL A 88 -11.05 -8.52 8.24
C VAL A 88 -12.05 -9.68 8.28
N TYR A 89 -11.74 -10.74 7.54
CA TYR A 89 -12.54 -11.96 7.50
C TYR A 89 -11.62 -13.14 7.77
N PHE A 90 -12.02 -14.00 8.70
CA PHE A 90 -11.31 -15.22 9.05
C PHE A 90 -12.19 -16.43 8.72
N GLY A 91 -11.55 -17.54 8.34
CA GLY A 91 -12.26 -18.82 8.23
C GLY A 91 -12.71 -19.33 9.61
N GLU A 92 -13.57 -20.34 9.64
CA GLU A 92 -14.04 -20.97 10.88
C GLU A 92 -12.86 -21.52 11.71
N ASP A 93 -12.03 -22.37 11.10
CA ASP A 93 -10.84 -22.95 11.76
C ASP A 93 -9.85 -21.88 12.27
N GLU A 94 -9.62 -20.82 11.48
CA GLU A 94 -8.73 -19.72 11.88
C GLU A 94 -9.33 -18.89 13.02
N SER A 95 -10.64 -18.68 13.01
CA SER A 95 -11.36 -18.00 14.09
C SER A 95 -11.27 -18.79 15.39
N GLU A 96 -11.49 -20.11 15.36
CA GLU A 96 -11.32 -20.97 16.52
C GLU A 96 -9.89 -20.89 17.07
N LYS A 97 -8.87 -20.93 16.21
CA LYS A 97 -7.47 -20.78 16.63
C LYS A 97 -7.16 -19.42 17.24
N LEU A 98 -7.73 -18.34 16.70
CA LEU A 98 -7.60 -17.00 17.27
C LEU A 98 -8.30 -16.90 18.64
N LEU A 99 -9.47 -17.50 18.80
CA LEU A 99 -10.19 -17.56 20.08
C LEU A 99 -9.41 -18.37 21.12
N ASP A 100 -8.89 -19.54 20.75
CA ASP A 100 -8.01 -20.35 21.58
C ASP A 100 -6.80 -19.54 22.04
N PHE A 101 -6.15 -18.81 21.13
CA PHE A 101 -5.01 -17.95 21.45
C PHE A 101 -5.37 -16.84 22.44
N VAL A 102 -6.51 -16.16 22.27
CA VAL A 102 -6.97 -15.10 23.17
C VAL A 102 -7.39 -15.63 24.54
N SER A 103 -7.85 -16.89 24.61
CA SER A 103 -8.31 -17.50 25.87
C SER A 103 -7.19 -17.98 26.82
N ARG A 104 -5.92 -17.97 26.36
CA ARG A 104 -4.75 -18.39 27.15
C ARG A 104 -4.30 -17.31 28.12
#